data_AF-A0A8J2PTR4-F1
#
_entry.id   AF-A0A8J2PTR4-F1
#
_cell.length_a   1.000
_cell.length_b   1.000
_cell.length_c   1.000
_cell.angle_alpha   90.00
_cell.angle_beta   90.00
_cell.angle_gamma   90.00
#
_symmetry.space_group_name_H-M   'P 1'
#
loop_
_entity.id
_entity.type
_entity.pdbx_description
1 polymer ?
#
loop_
_entity_poly.entity_id
_entity_poly.type
_entity_poly.pdbx_seq_one_letter_code
_entity_poly.pdbx_strand_id
1 'polypeptide(L)'
;IRKSIIYSMKRDRLTSQKVKTWRKLVHLIRMQANFAGDWQRCHQLMLLIGAIIVVTGFTFLILTSPFEGPNGAFFMVMQSSYVLLIAGRIYLKIYAANTISHEESMIARELTILSIPENEFSIQFEVKFLHDMINQKPCLIKFGSYVNLNKSFILGIGSQVVTYIIVLMQFSQTQS
;
A
#
# COMPACT_ATOMS: atom_id res chain seq x y z
N ILE A 1 2.00 11.79 -14.59
CA ILE A 1 3.07 12.74 -14.17
C ILE A 1 4.44 12.28 -14.66
N ARG A 2 4.94 11.11 -14.26
CA ARG A 2 6.27 10.65 -14.70
C ARG A 2 6.49 10.73 -16.22
N LYS A 3 5.54 10.21 -17.03
CA LYS A 3 5.60 10.32 -18.50
C LYS A 3 5.66 11.76 -19.02
N SER A 4 4.92 12.69 -18.41
CA SER A 4 4.96 14.10 -18.82
C SER A 4 6.27 14.79 -18.43
N ILE A 5 6.86 14.40 -17.29
CA ILE A 5 8.20 14.86 -16.88
C ILE A 5 9.24 14.36 -17.89
N ILE A 6 9.28 13.06 -18.16
CA ILE A 6 10.23 12.45 -19.12
C ILE A 6 10.08 13.06 -20.52
N TYR A 7 8.83 13.23 -20.98
CA TYR A 7 8.57 13.85 -22.29
C TYR A 7 9.09 15.29 -22.35
N SER A 8 8.83 16.08 -21.31
CA SER A 8 9.29 17.47 -21.24
C SER A 8 10.82 17.57 -21.13
N MET A 9 11.48 16.61 -20.48
CA MET A 9 12.94 16.55 -20.39
C MET A 9 13.60 16.24 -21.75
N LYS A 10 12.92 15.47 -22.62
CA LYS A 10 13.48 15.04 -23.92
C LYS A 10 13.22 16.01 -25.07
N ARG A 11 12.14 16.79 -25.03
CA ARG A 11 11.64 17.53 -26.20
C ARG A 11 11.62 19.04 -26.06
N ASP A 12 11.47 19.57 -24.85
CA ASP A 12 11.27 20.99 -24.61
C ASP A 12 12.43 21.62 -23.83
N ARG A 13 12.67 22.92 -24.02
CA ARG A 13 13.46 23.69 -23.06
C ARG A 13 12.80 23.62 -21.69
N LEU A 14 13.57 23.17 -20.71
CA LEU A 14 13.16 23.11 -19.32
C LEU A 14 13.02 24.55 -18.81
N THR A 15 11.92 24.86 -18.14
CA THR A 15 11.71 26.17 -17.53
C THR A 15 11.39 26.00 -16.05
N SER A 16 11.79 26.96 -15.23
CA SER A 16 11.50 26.95 -13.79
C SER A 16 9.99 26.79 -13.52
N GLN A 17 9.15 27.41 -14.36
CA GLN A 17 7.70 27.29 -14.26
C GLN A 17 7.17 25.86 -14.49
N LYS A 18 7.79 25.10 -15.40
CA LYS A 18 7.43 23.68 -15.61
C LYS A 18 7.76 22.84 -14.38
N VAL A 19 8.94 23.03 -13.79
CA VAL A 19 9.35 22.31 -12.57
C VAL A 19 8.45 22.67 -11.39
N LYS A 20 8.08 23.95 -11.23
CA LYS A 20 7.07 24.39 -10.25
C LYS A 20 5.72 23.71 -10.43
N THR A 21 5.30 23.53 -11.69
CA THR A 21 4.05 22.82 -12.01
C THR A 21 4.14 21.35 -11.64
N TRP A 22 5.26 20.67 -11.93
CA TRP A 22 5.49 19.29 -11.51
C TRP A 22 5.44 19.15 -9.99
N ARG A 23 6.10 20.04 -9.26
CA ARG A 23 6.04 20.08 -7.80
C ARG A 23 4.61 20.21 -7.30
N LYS A 24 3.83 21.15 -7.86
CA LYS A 24 2.42 21.34 -7.50
C LYS A 24 1.61 20.07 -7.75
N LEU A 25 1.82 19.40 -8.88
CA LEU A 25 1.13 18.16 -9.22
C LEU A 25 1.50 17.01 -8.25
N VAL A 26 2.78 16.83 -7.92
CA VAL A 26 3.22 15.84 -6.93
C VAL A 26 2.57 16.13 -5.57
N HIS A 27 2.59 17.40 -5.14
CA HIS A 27 1.95 17.81 -3.89
C HIS A 27 0.43 17.55 -3.88
N LEU A 28 -0.28 17.85 -4.97
CA LEU A 28 -1.71 17.58 -5.11
C LEU A 28 -2.02 16.08 -5.06
N ILE A 29 -1.21 15.23 -5.71
CA ILE A 29 -1.38 13.77 -5.62
C ILE A 29 -1.18 13.29 -4.18
N ARG A 30 -0.16 13.80 -3.47
CA ARG A 30 0.05 13.46 -2.06
C ARG A 30 -1.14 13.86 -1.19
N MET A 31 -1.66 15.06 -1.40
CA MET A 31 -2.87 15.55 -0.73
C MET A 31 -4.08 14.64 -1.00
N GLN A 32 -4.32 14.27 -2.26
CA GLN A 32 -5.40 13.37 -2.65
C GLN A 32 -5.24 11.96 -2.05
N ALA A 33 -4.01 11.42 -2.06
CA ALA A 33 -3.70 10.12 -1.47
C ALA A 33 -3.94 10.12 0.04
N ASN A 34 -3.52 11.18 0.74
CA ASN A 34 -3.77 11.35 2.17
C ASN A 34 -5.27 11.50 2.45
N PHE A 35 -5.97 12.36 1.72
CA PHE A 35 -7.41 12.56 1.89
C PHE A 35 -8.20 11.27 1.65
N ALA A 36 -7.86 10.51 0.61
CA ALA A 36 -8.47 9.21 0.36
C ALA A 36 -8.18 8.20 1.48
N GLY A 37 -6.95 8.22 2.01
CA GLY A 37 -6.56 7.41 3.17
C GLY A 37 -7.37 7.75 4.42
N ASP A 38 -7.51 9.04 4.73
CA ASP A 38 -8.24 9.55 5.89
C ASP A 38 -9.74 9.27 5.78
N TRP A 39 -10.33 9.53 4.60
CA TRP A 39 -11.75 9.24 4.34
C TRP A 39 -12.08 7.76 4.52
N GLN A 40 -11.20 6.88 4.03
CA GLN A 40 -11.42 5.44 4.13
C GLN A 40 -11.01 4.87 5.48
N ARG A 41 -10.36 5.63 6.36
CA ARG A 41 -9.77 5.13 7.61
C ARG A 41 -10.76 4.31 8.44
N CYS A 42 -11.94 4.83 8.76
CA CYS A 42 -12.88 4.06 9.59
C CYS A 42 -13.35 2.78 8.88
N HIS A 43 -13.61 2.87 7.58
CA HIS A 43 -14.07 1.75 6.78
C HIS A 43 -13.04 0.61 6.69
N GLN A 44 -11.76 0.90 6.42
CA GLN A 44 -10.78 -0.20 6.35
C GLN A 44 -10.45 -0.77 7.74
N LEU A 45 -10.75 -0.07 8.83
CA LEU A 45 -10.50 -0.56 10.20
C LEU A 45 -11.56 -1.60 10.52
N MET A 46 -12.80 -1.28 10.20
CA MET A 46 -13.91 -2.23 10.26
C MET A 46 -13.67 -3.44 9.37
N LEU A 47 -13.16 -3.25 8.15
CA LEU A 47 -12.78 -4.38 7.28
C LEU A 47 -11.66 -5.24 7.89
N LEU A 48 -10.65 -4.63 8.52
CA LEU A 48 -9.55 -5.35 9.14
C LEU A 48 -10.01 -6.13 10.38
N ILE A 49 -10.82 -5.52 11.23
CA ILE A 49 -11.41 -6.17 12.41
C ILE A 49 -12.31 -7.33 11.96
N GLY A 50 -13.19 -7.09 10.98
CA GLY A 50 -14.03 -8.12 10.39
C GLY A 50 -13.21 -9.25 9.79
N ALA A 51 -12.12 -8.94 9.09
CA ALA A 51 -11.19 -9.93 8.55
C ALA A 51 -10.57 -10.79 9.66
N ILE A 52 -10.12 -10.18 10.75
CA ILE A 52 -9.54 -10.91 11.89
C ILE A 52 -10.58 -11.83 12.52
N ILE A 53 -11.79 -11.34 12.77
CA ILE A 53 -12.88 -12.14 13.36
C ILE A 53 -13.22 -13.32 12.44
N VAL A 54 -13.35 -13.09 11.14
CA VAL A 54 -13.71 -14.15 10.19
C VAL A 54 -12.58 -15.16 10.04
N VAL A 55 -11.32 -14.72 9.92
CA VAL A 55 -10.18 -15.65 9.79
C VAL A 55 -10.01 -16.48 11.07
N THR A 56 -10.04 -15.85 12.25
CA THR A 56 -9.88 -16.56 13.53
C THR A 56 -11.04 -17.51 13.81
N GLY A 57 -12.28 -17.08 13.54
CA GLY A 57 -13.47 -17.93 13.64
C GLY A 57 -13.46 -19.09 12.65
N PHE A 58 -13.02 -18.86 11.42
CA PHE A 58 -12.88 -19.91 10.41
C PHE A 58 -11.82 -20.95 10.79
N THR A 59 -10.65 -20.51 11.25
CA THR A 59 -9.60 -21.42 11.73
C THR A 59 -10.09 -22.26 12.91
N PHE A 60 -10.82 -21.66 13.85
CA PHE A 60 -11.42 -22.40 14.95
C PHE A 60 -12.42 -23.45 14.46
N LEU A 61 -13.33 -23.07 13.55
CA LEU A 61 -14.31 -24.00 12.99
C LEU A 61 -13.63 -25.17 12.26
N ILE A 62 -12.62 -24.91 11.40
CA ILE A 62 -11.81 -25.96 10.72
C ILE A 62 -11.26 -26.98 11.72
N LEU A 63 -10.68 -26.50 12.81
CA LEU A 63 -9.99 -27.37 13.75
C LEU A 63 -10.93 -28.13 14.70
N THR A 64 -12.15 -27.61 14.93
CA THR A 64 -13.07 -28.18 15.93
C THR A 64 -14.27 -28.92 15.34
N SER A 65 -14.63 -28.67 14.08
CA SER A 65 -15.83 -29.24 13.47
C SER A 65 -15.48 -30.41 12.53
N PRO A 66 -16.14 -31.58 12.67
CA PRO A 66 -16.04 -32.64 11.69
C PRO A 66 -16.82 -32.20 10.43
N PHE A 67 -16.13 -31.62 9.46
CA PHE A 67 -16.72 -31.24 8.18
C PHE A 67 -16.91 -32.47 7.29
N GLU A 68 -17.83 -33.35 7.69
CA GLU A 68 -18.18 -34.52 6.91
C GLU A 68 -19.41 -34.24 6.05
N GLY A 69 -19.34 -34.64 4.77
CA GLY A 69 -20.45 -34.55 3.82
C GLY A 69 -20.51 -33.25 2.98
N PRO A 70 -21.46 -33.18 2.02
CA PRO A 70 -21.54 -32.13 1.01
C PRO A 70 -21.80 -30.73 1.59
N ASN A 71 -22.49 -30.64 2.72
CA ASN A 71 -22.75 -29.37 3.41
C ASN A 71 -21.47 -28.78 4.03
N GLY A 72 -20.58 -29.64 4.53
CA GLY A 72 -19.30 -29.22 5.09
C GLY A 72 -18.36 -28.65 4.02
N ALA A 73 -18.28 -29.33 2.87
CA ALA A 73 -17.51 -28.86 1.73
C ALA A 73 -18.02 -27.52 1.20
N PHE A 74 -19.35 -27.35 1.07
CA PHE A 74 -19.95 -26.08 0.66
C PHE A 74 -19.61 -24.93 1.62
N PHE A 75 -19.70 -25.17 2.93
CA PHE A 75 -19.35 -24.18 3.94
C PHE A 75 -17.87 -23.79 3.88
N MET A 76 -16.96 -24.76 3.71
CA MET A 76 -15.53 -24.51 3.53
C MET A 76 -15.24 -23.64 2.30
N VAL A 77 -15.89 -23.92 1.17
CA VAL A 77 -15.72 -23.14 -0.07
C VAL A 77 -16.23 -21.71 0.10
N MET A 78 -17.41 -21.53 0.70
CA MET A 78 -17.97 -20.21 1.00
C MET A 78 -17.01 -19.38 1.87
N GLN A 79 -16.52 -19.97 2.97
CA GLN A 79 -15.62 -19.27 3.89
C GLN A 79 -14.24 -18.98 3.28
N SER A 80 -13.64 -19.94 2.57
CA SER A 80 -12.34 -19.73 1.93
C SER A 80 -12.42 -18.65 0.83
N SER A 81 -13.52 -18.61 0.07
CA SER A 81 -13.76 -17.54 -0.91
C SER A 81 -13.85 -16.15 -0.26
N TYR A 82 -14.49 -16.05 0.91
CA TYR A 82 -14.62 -14.78 1.63
C TYR A 82 -13.27 -14.28 2.16
N VAL A 83 -12.46 -15.18 2.74
CA VAL A 83 -11.09 -14.86 3.18
C VAL A 83 -10.23 -14.40 1.99
N LEU A 84 -10.29 -15.09 0.85
CA LEU A 84 -9.57 -14.71 -0.36
C LEU A 84 -10.00 -13.35 -0.90
N LEU A 85 -11.31 -13.04 -0.88
CA LEU A 85 -11.84 -11.74 -1.30
C LEU A 85 -11.31 -10.59 -0.42
N ILE A 86 -11.31 -10.78 0.91
CA ILE A 86 -10.76 -9.79 1.85
C ILE A 86 -9.26 -9.61 1.63
N ALA A 87 -8.50 -10.71 1.57
CA ALA A 87 -7.07 -10.67 1.34
C ALA A 87 -6.72 -9.97 0.03
N GLY A 88 -7.46 -10.27 -1.05
CA GLY A 88 -7.31 -9.62 -2.35
C GLY A 88 -7.58 -8.12 -2.30
N ARG A 89 -8.62 -7.67 -1.60
CA ARG A 89 -8.92 -6.24 -1.41
C ARG A 89 -7.81 -5.51 -0.66
N ILE A 90 -7.29 -6.09 0.41
CA ILE A 90 -6.18 -5.52 1.19
C ILE A 90 -4.92 -5.47 0.33
N TYR A 91 -4.61 -6.56 -0.39
CA TYR A 91 -3.47 -6.65 -1.29
C TYR A 91 -3.51 -5.57 -2.38
N LEU A 92 -4.66 -5.39 -3.05
CA LEU A 92 -4.81 -4.36 -4.10
C LEU A 92 -4.56 -2.95 -3.58
N LYS A 93 -5.05 -2.61 -2.38
CA LYS A 93 -4.81 -1.30 -1.75
C LYS A 93 -3.32 -1.08 -1.46
N ILE A 94 -2.65 -2.09 -0.92
CA ILE A 94 -1.22 -2.03 -0.60
C ILE A 94 -0.39 -2.00 -1.89
N TYR A 95 -0.79 -2.73 -2.92
CA TYR A 95 -0.17 -2.66 -4.24
C TYR A 95 -0.26 -1.24 -4.79
N ALA A 96 -1.45 -0.64 -4.82
CA ALA A 96 -1.65 0.72 -5.29
C ALA A 96 -0.82 1.75 -4.48
N ALA A 97 -0.78 1.61 -3.15
CA ALA A 97 0.03 2.46 -2.29
C ALA A 97 1.53 2.36 -2.63
N ASN A 98 2.05 1.14 -2.76
CA ASN A 98 3.44 0.92 -3.16
C ASN A 98 3.73 1.44 -4.56
N THR A 99 2.80 1.31 -5.51
CA THR A 99 2.96 1.85 -6.86
C THR A 99 3.11 3.38 -6.85
N ILE A 100 2.33 4.08 -6.03
CA ILE A 100 2.45 5.55 -5.88
C ILE A 100 3.82 5.92 -5.31
N SER A 101 4.25 5.28 -4.22
CA SER A 101 5.57 5.52 -3.63
C SER A 101 6.70 5.18 -4.60
N HIS A 102 6.56 4.10 -5.37
CA HIS A 102 7.53 3.69 -6.38
C HIS A 102 7.62 4.71 -7.52
N GLU A 103 6.49 5.16 -8.07
CA GLU A 103 6.46 6.18 -9.13
C GLU A 103 7.07 7.51 -8.65
N GLU A 104 6.86 7.92 -7.40
CA GLU A 104 7.55 9.08 -6.84
C GLU A 104 9.07 8.88 -6.77
N SER A 105 9.53 7.72 -6.26
CA SER A 105 10.96 7.40 -6.21
C SER A 105 11.62 7.40 -7.59
N MET A 106 10.88 6.94 -8.61
CA MET A 106 11.33 6.99 -10.00
C MET A 106 11.42 8.43 -10.49
N ILE A 107 10.48 9.32 -10.13
CA ILE A 107 10.60 10.75 -10.47
C ILE A 107 11.87 11.35 -9.85
N ALA A 108 12.18 11.07 -8.59
CA ALA A 108 13.41 11.54 -7.96
C ALA A 108 14.67 11.05 -8.70
N ARG A 109 14.70 9.77 -9.10
CA ARG A 109 15.79 9.21 -9.88
C ARG A 109 15.97 9.89 -11.24
N GLU A 110 14.88 10.14 -11.97
CA GLU A 110 14.95 10.83 -13.26
C GLU A 110 15.42 12.29 -13.10
N LEU A 111 15.09 12.94 -11.97
CA LEU A 111 15.58 14.28 -11.64
C LEU A 111 17.09 14.30 -11.33
N THR A 112 17.66 13.24 -10.76
CA THR A 112 19.12 13.16 -10.53
C THR A 112 19.95 13.02 -11.80
N ILE A 113 19.37 12.42 -12.85
CA ILE A 113 20.04 12.21 -14.14
C ILE A 113 19.96 13.48 -15.01
N LEU A 114 19.09 14.43 -14.63
CA LEU A 114 18.88 15.65 -15.37
C LEU A 114 20.11 16.58 -15.27
N SER A 115 20.85 16.69 -16.37
CA SER A 115 21.93 17.67 -16.50
C SER A 115 21.32 19.06 -16.75
N ILE A 116 21.46 19.96 -15.78
CA ILE A 116 20.99 21.34 -15.88
C ILE A 116 22.22 22.23 -16.07
N PRO A 117 22.24 23.14 -17.08
CA PRO A 117 23.35 24.06 -17.27
C PRO A 117 23.67 24.83 -15.99
N GLU A 118 24.96 25.05 -15.70
CA GLU A 118 25.40 25.75 -14.47
C GLU A 118 24.84 27.17 -14.34
N ASN A 119 24.50 27.81 -15.45
CA ASN A 119 23.98 29.17 -15.49
C ASN A 119 22.47 29.28 -15.17
N GLU A 120 21.76 28.16 -15.00
CA GLU A 120 20.30 28.15 -14.76
C GLU A 120 19.95 27.88 -13.28
N PHE A 121 20.46 28.72 -12.37
CA PHE A 121 20.26 28.60 -10.91
C PHE A 121 18.81 28.39 -10.48
N SER A 122 17.85 29.10 -11.10
CA SER A 122 16.43 28.99 -10.74
C SER A 122 15.85 27.59 -11.04
N ILE A 123 16.34 26.93 -12.08
CA ILE A 123 15.89 25.59 -12.48
C ILE A 123 16.56 24.54 -11.59
N GLN A 124 17.86 24.69 -11.34
CA GLN A 124 18.59 23.83 -10.41
C GLN A 124 17.98 23.83 -9.00
N PHE A 125 17.64 25.01 -8.48
CA PHE A 125 17.00 25.14 -7.17
C PHE A 125 15.66 24.41 -7.13
N GLU A 126 14.79 24.60 -8.12
CA GLU A 126 13.47 23.96 -8.14
C GLU A 126 13.56 22.44 -8.31
N VAL A 127 14.52 21.95 -9.11
CA VAL A 127 14.76 20.51 -9.28
C VAL A 127 15.29 19.90 -8.00
N LYS A 128 16.28 20.54 -7.36
CA LYS A 128 16.81 20.09 -6.07
C LYS A 128 15.74 20.10 -4.98
N PHE A 129 14.92 21.14 -4.92
CA PHE A 129 13.81 21.21 -3.97
C PHE A 129 12.79 20.08 -4.19
N LEU A 130 12.41 19.81 -5.45
CA LEU A 130 11.50 18.71 -5.78
C LEU A 130 12.10 17.35 -5.41
N HIS A 131 13.38 17.15 -5.72
CA HIS A 131 14.12 15.94 -5.36
C HIS A 131 14.17 15.73 -3.85
N ASP A 132 14.54 16.77 -3.10
CA ASP A 132 14.63 16.73 -1.63
C ASP A 132 13.26 16.50 -0.99
N MET A 133 12.20 17.14 -1.52
CA MET A 133 10.82 16.92 -1.09
C MET A 133 10.37 15.47 -1.28
N ILE A 134 10.84 14.80 -2.34
CA ILE A 134 10.51 13.38 -2.59
C ILE A 134 11.30 12.46 -1.66
N ASN A 135 12.61 12.67 -1.53
CA ASN A 135 13.48 11.76 -0.78
C ASN A 135 13.38 11.93 0.74
N GLN A 136 13.27 13.16 1.25
CA GLN A 136 13.19 13.40 2.69
C GLN A 136 11.82 13.00 3.25
N LYS A 137 10.76 13.12 2.44
CA LYS A 137 9.38 12.80 2.81
C LYS A 137 8.73 11.97 1.71
N PRO A 138 9.03 10.67 1.62
CA PRO A 138 8.37 9.79 0.65
C PRO A 138 6.86 9.77 0.92
N CYS A 139 6.04 9.74 -0.14
CA CYS A 139 4.61 9.53 0.04
C CYS A 139 4.39 8.13 0.60
N LEU A 140 3.95 8.07 1.86
CA LEU A 140 3.54 6.86 2.53
C LEU A 140 2.03 6.96 2.74
N ILE A 141 1.28 6.10 2.05
CA ILE A 141 -0.15 6.01 2.30
C ILE A 141 -0.33 5.31 3.64
N LYS A 142 -0.86 6.07 4.61
CA LYS A 142 -1.11 5.58 5.95
C LYS A 142 -2.56 5.20 6.10
N PHE A 143 -2.76 4.17 6.89
CA PHE A 143 -4.05 3.81 7.42
C PHE A 143 -4.33 4.69 8.65
N GLY A 144 -4.76 5.92 8.39
CA GLY A 144 -4.85 6.96 9.41
C GLY A 144 -3.51 7.19 10.11
N SER A 145 -3.52 7.23 11.44
CA SER A 145 -2.31 7.33 12.27
C SER A 145 -1.82 5.99 12.83
N TYR A 146 -2.39 4.86 12.38
CA TYR A 146 -2.13 3.56 13.00
C TYR A 146 -1.02 2.77 12.30
N VAL A 147 -1.11 2.57 10.98
CA VAL A 147 -0.18 1.69 10.26
C VAL A 147 0.10 2.21 8.85
N ASN A 148 1.33 2.04 8.36
CA ASN A 148 1.67 2.31 6.96
C ASN A 148 1.23 1.13 6.07
N LEU A 149 0.54 1.41 4.96
CA LEU A 149 0.13 0.38 4.00
C LEU A 149 1.31 -0.03 3.13
N ASN A 150 2.14 -0.95 3.65
CA ASN A 150 3.31 -1.46 2.95
C ASN A 150 3.31 -3.00 2.90
N LYS A 151 4.25 -3.58 2.15
CA LYS A 151 4.38 -5.05 2.05
C LYS A 151 4.63 -5.72 3.40
N SER A 152 5.36 -5.06 4.30
CA SER A 152 5.65 -5.56 5.64
C SER A 152 4.37 -5.76 6.47
N PHE A 153 3.34 -4.92 6.27
CA PHE A 153 2.06 -5.09 6.93
C PHE A 153 1.35 -6.39 6.54
N ILE A 154 1.36 -6.76 5.25
CA ILE A 154 0.79 -8.03 4.78
C ILE A 154 1.53 -9.21 5.40
N LEU A 155 2.86 -9.17 5.40
CA LEU A 155 3.68 -10.21 6.01
C LEU A 155 3.40 -10.33 7.51
N GLY A 156 3.22 -9.19 8.19
CA GLY A 156 2.80 -9.15 9.59
C GLY A 156 1.47 -9.86 9.80
N ILE A 157 0.42 -9.52 9.03
CA ILE A 157 -0.88 -10.19 9.11
C ILE A 157 -0.73 -11.70 8.86
N GLY A 158 0.00 -12.09 7.81
CA GLY A 158 0.23 -13.50 7.49
C GLY A 158 0.91 -14.26 8.63
N SER A 159 1.94 -13.65 9.25
CA SER A 159 2.63 -14.26 10.40
C SER A 159 1.70 -14.46 11.59
N GLN A 160 0.83 -13.48 11.89
CA GLN A 160 -0.13 -13.59 13.00
C GLN A 160 -1.16 -14.72 12.77
N VAL A 161 -1.64 -14.88 11.53
CA VAL A 161 -2.54 -15.97 11.17
C VAL A 161 -1.86 -17.33 11.35
N VAL A 162 -0.63 -17.48 10.88
CA VAL A 162 0.14 -18.73 11.05
C VAL A 162 0.39 -19.03 12.53
N THR A 163 0.80 -18.03 13.32
CA THR A 163 0.98 -18.19 14.78
C THR A 163 -0.30 -18.64 15.46
N TYR A 164 -1.44 -18.02 15.13
CA TYR A 164 -2.74 -18.41 15.69
C TYR A 164 -3.11 -19.87 15.36
N ILE A 165 -2.89 -20.30 14.12
CA ILE A 165 -3.10 -21.70 13.70
C ILE A 165 -2.23 -22.65 14.52
N ILE A 166 -0.93 -22.36 14.65
CA ILE A 166 0.01 -23.20 15.42
C ILE A 166 -0.45 -23.34 16.88
N VAL A 167 -0.82 -22.23 17.52
CA VAL A 167 -1.31 -22.23 18.90
C VAL A 167 -2.56 -23.09 19.05
N LEU A 168 -3.54 -22.93 18.14
CA LEU A 168 -4.76 -23.75 18.19
C LEU A 168 -4.49 -25.25 17.96
N MET A 169 -3.59 -25.59 17.03
CA MET A 169 -3.21 -26.99 16.81
C MET A 169 -2.56 -27.60 18.06
N GLN A 170 -1.69 -26.87 18.74
CA GLN A 170 -1.07 -27.32 20.00
C GLN A 170 -2.13 -27.56 21.09
N PHE A 171 -3.07 -26.63 21.27
CA PHE A 171 -4.15 -26.81 22.24
C PHE A 171 -5.05 -28.02 21.91
N SER A 172 -5.38 -28.23 20.63
CA SER A 172 -6.16 -29.38 20.19
C SER A 172 -5.47 -30.71 20.49
N GLN A 173 -4.14 -30.79 20.29
CA GLN A 173 -3.36 -32.00 20.59
C GLN A 173 -3.21 -32.27 22.08
N THR A 174 -3.29 -31.24 22.92
CA THR A 174 -3.15 -31.39 24.38
C THR A 174 -4.46 -31.87 25.03
N GLN A 175 -5.60 -31.68 24.35
CA GLN A 175 -6.92 -32.10 24.83
C GLN A 175 -7.37 -33.47 24.30
N SER A 176 -6.67 -34.04 23.32
CA SER A 176 -6.86 -35.41 22.80
C SER A 176 -5.96 -36.40 23.53
#